data_AF-A0A7K0D4E4-F1
#
_entry.id   AF-A0A7K0D4E4-F1
#
_cell.length_a   1.000
_cell.length_b   1.000
_cell.length_c   1.000
_cell.angle_alpha   90.00
_cell.angle_beta   90.00
_cell.angle_gamma   90.00
#
_symmetry.space_group_name_H-M   'P 1'
#
loop_
_entity.id
_entity.type
_entity.pdbx_description
1 polymer ?
#
loop_
_entity_poly.entity_id
_entity_poly.type
_entity_poly.pdbx_seq_one_letter_code
_entity_poly.pdbx_strand_id
1 'polypeptide(L)' 'MTSLTSDARSTIGSPNNAAESRPVAAISAPILDEHGHAALLLSVHPLVELSPERIDTIGRRLVETATAISAGPPASRVRR' A
#
# COMPACT_ATOMS: atom_id res chain seq x y z
N MET A 1 23.27 -12.20 -19.47
CA MET A 1 22.40 -11.10 -19.94
C MET A 1 21.01 -11.37 -19.37
N THR A 2 20.72 -10.94 -18.14
CA THR A 2 19.95 -9.72 -17.76
C THR A 2 18.52 -9.81 -18.31
N SER A 3 17.45 -9.90 -17.52
CA SER A 3 17.06 -8.96 -16.47
C SER A 3 16.15 -9.59 -15.40
N LEU A 4 16.46 -9.28 -14.14
CA LEU A 4 15.52 -9.26 -13.02
C LEU A 4 14.67 -7.99 -13.13
N THR A 5 13.38 -8.11 -13.43
CA THR A 5 12.41 -7.04 -13.15
C THR A 5 11.72 -7.38 -11.84
N SER A 6 12.33 -6.91 -10.76
CA SER A 6 11.77 -6.91 -9.41
C SER A 6 10.67 -5.85 -9.34
N ASP A 7 9.45 -6.21 -9.72
CA ASP A 7 8.26 -5.45 -9.32
C ASP A 7 8.02 -5.73 -7.83
N ALA A 8 8.44 -4.77 -7.00
CA ALA A 8 8.40 -4.84 -5.54
C ALA A 8 6.98 -4.70 -4.98
N ARG A 9 6.05 -5.56 -5.43
CA ARG A 9 4.79 -5.80 -4.72
C ARG A 9 5.06 -6.80 -3.60
N SER A 10 5.58 -6.29 -2.48
CA SER A 10 5.79 -7.09 -1.27
C SER A 10 4.44 -7.41 -0.63
N THR A 11 3.80 -8.47 -1.11
CA THR A 11 2.70 -9.11 -0.39
C THR A 11 3.33 -9.99 0.68
N ILE A 12 3.27 -9.59 1.95
CA ILE A 12 3.58 -10.49 3.07
C ILE A 12 2.40 -11.47 3.19
N GLY A 13 2.43 -12.50 2.36
CA GLY A 13 1.55 -13.66 2.39
C GLY A 13 2.36 -14.88 1.98
N SER A 14 2.32 -15.96 2.75
CA SER A 14 3.05 -17.18 2.44
C SER A 14 2.77 -17.65 1.00
N PRO A 15 3.78 -18.12 0.25
CA PRO A 15 3.64 -18.53 -1.16
C PRO A 15 2.82 -19.80 -1.37
N ASN A 16 2.14 -20.29 -0.33
CA ASN A 16 1.35 -21.52 -0.35
C ASN A 16 -0.09 -21.24 0.08
N ASN A 17 -0.79 -20.38 -0.67
CA ASN A 17 -2.24 -20.22 -0.61
C ASN A 17 -2.85 -21.05 -1.74
N ALA A 18 -2.99 -22.35 -1.54
CA ALA A 18 -4.02 -23.09 -2.24
C ALA A 18 -5.37 -22.47 -1.83
N ALA A 19 -5.89 -21.58 -2.68
CA ALA A 19 -7.25 -21.05 -2.86
C ALA A 19 -8.34 -21.28 -1.78
N GLU A 20 -8.02 -21.24 -0.49
CA GLU A 20 -9.03 -21.06 0.54
C GLU A 20 -9.33 -19.56 0.65
N SER A 21 -10.56 -19.19 0.27
CA SER A 21 -11.07 -17.84 0.47
C SER A 21 -11.01 -17.55 1.98
N ARG A 22 -10.08 -16.68 2.38
CA ARG A 22 -9.88 -16.30 3.77
C ARG A 22 -10.18 -14.81 3.91
N PRO A 23 -10.78 -14.38 5.03
CA PRO A 23 -11.00 -12.97 5.30
C PRO A 23 -9.70 -12.18 5.20
N VAL A 24 -9.76 -11.04 4.52
CA VAL A 24 -8.61 -10.14 4.40
C VAL A 24 -8.46 -9.38 5.72
N ALA A 25 -7.36 -9.64 6.42
CA ALA A 25 -7.07 -9.01 7.70
C ALA A 25 -6.73 -7.52 7.54
N ALA A 26 -5.91 -7.16 6.56
CA ALA A 26 -5.54 -5.79 6.26
C ALA A 26 -5.11 -5.61 4.80
N ILE A 27 -5.36 -4.42 4.25
CA ILE A 27 -4.71 -3.91 3.03
C ILE A 27 -4.04 -2.61 3.44
N SER A 28 -2.76 -2.45 3.12
CA SER A 28 -1.94 -1.34 3.63
C SER A 28 -1.11 -0.69 2.52
N ALA A 29 -0.92 0.62 2.63
CA ALA A 29 -0.01 1.40 1.78
C ALA A 29 0.94 2.25 2.65
N PRO A 30 2.22 2.36 2.28
CA PRO A 30 3.16 3.17 3.03
C PRO A 30 2.94 4.66 2.76
N ILE A 31 2.97 5.45 3.84
CA ILE A 31 3.16 6.90 3.76
C ILE A 31 4.65 7.15 3.92
N LEU A 32 5.24 7.86 2.96
CA LEU A 32 6.67 8.10 2.89
C LEU A 32 7.01 9.46 3.53
N ASP A 33 8.18 9.52 4.17
CA ASP A 33 8.79 10.78 4.59
C ASP A 33 9.44 11.52 3.41
N GLU A 34 10.03 12.68 3.71
CA GLU A 34 10.74 13.52 2.73
C GLU A 34 11.97 12.85 2.10
N HIS A 35 12.49 11.78 2.70
CA HIS A 35 13.59 10.97 2.18
C HIS A 35 13.09 9.75 1.39
N GLY A 36 11.78 9.55 1.29
CA GLY A 36 11.17 8.41 0.62
C GLY A 36 11.11 7.14 1.47
N HIS A 37 11.40 7.22 2.77
CA HIS A 37 11.30 6.08 3.68
C HIS A 37 9.87 5.95 4.22
N ALA A 38 9.41 4.71 4.41
CA ALA A 38 8.11 4.47 5.03
C ALA A 38 8.12 4.94 6.50
N ALA A 39 7.37 6.01 6.79
CA ALA A 39 7.23 6.54 8.14
C ALA A 39 5.97 6.00 8.84
N LEU A 40 4.91 5.69 8.07
CA LEU A 40 3.63 5.18 8.57
C LEU A 40 3.01 4.19 7.56
N LEU A 41 2.07 3.38 8.04
CA LEU A 41 1.22 2.53 7.19
C LEU A 41 -0.24 2.99 7.30
N LEU A 42 -0.84 3.38 6.17
CA LEU A 42 -2.28 3.57 6.07
C LEU A 42 -2.94 2.24 5.76
N SER A 43 -3.82 1.76 6.63
CA SER A 43 -4.42 0.42 6.52
C SER A 43 -5.95 0.46 6.61
N VAL A 44 -6.58 -0.43 5.86
CA VAL A 44 -8.00 -0.78 6.01
C VAL A 44 -8.09 -2.23 6.49
N HIS A 45 -9.03 -2.50 7.40
CA HIS A 45 -9.33 -3.83 7.91
C HIS A 45 -10.73 -4.27 7.46
N PRO A 46 -10.85 -4.92 6.29
CA PRO A 46 -12.15 -5.35 5.78
C PRO A 46 -12.78 -6.44 6.64
N LEU A 47 -11.95 -7.36 7.17
CA LEU A 47 -12.37 -8.51 7.99
C LEU A 47 -13.42 -9.41 7.31
N VAL A 48 -13.45 -9.37 5.98
CA VAL A 48 -14.32 -10.15 5.11
C VAL A 48 -13.51 -10.74 3.97
N GLU A 49 -14.04 -11.77 3.33
CA GLU A 49 -13.49 -12.27 2.07
C GLU A 49 -13.67 -11.21 0.97
N LEU A 50 -12.63 -11.01 0.17
CA LEU A 50 -12.63 -10.07 -0.95
C LEU A 50 -12.11 -10.77 -2.19
N SER A 51 -12.74 -10.47 -3.33
CA SER A 51 -12.21 -10.90 -4.63
C SER A 51 -10.88 -10.18 -4.93
N PRO A 52 -10.01 -10.76 -5.77
CA PRO A 52 -8.77 -10.10 -6.20
C PRO A 52 -8.99 -8.69 -6.78
N GLU A 53 -10.06 -8.48 -7.54
CA GLU A 53 -10.40 -7.18 -8.15
C GLU A 53 -10.79 -6.14 -7.09
N ARG A 54 -11.46 -6.58 -6.02
CA ARG A 54 -11.79 -5.72 -4.88
C ARG A 54 -10.55 -5.35 -4.09
N ILE A 55 -9.65 -6.30 -3.84
CA ILE A 55 -8.36 -6.06 -3.18
C ILE A 55 -7.57 -5.02 -3.97
N ASP A 56 -7.45 -5.18 -5.29
CA ASP A 56 -6.74 -4.23 -6.15
C ASP A 56 -7.38 -2.83 -6.13
N THR A 57 -8.71 -2.76 -6.22
CA THR A 57 -9.43 -1.48 -6.18
C THR A 57 -9.20 -0.73 -4.86
N ILE A 58 -9.24 -1.44 -3.72
CA ILE A 58 -8.96 -0.86 -2.41
C ILE A 58 -7.48 -0.45 -2.31
N GLY A 59 -6.57 -1.30 -2.77
CA GLY A 59 -5.13 -1.04 -2.79
C GLY A 59 -4.77 0.23 -3.55
N ARG A 60 -5.33 0.42 -4.76
CA ARG A 60 -5.11 1.65 -5.56
C ARG A 60 -5.56 2.91 -4.82
N ARG A 61 -6.75 2.90 -4.24
CA ARG A 61 -7.25 4.05 -3.46
C ARG A 61 -6.40 4.34 -2.22
N LEU A 62 -5.91 3.29 -1.56
CA LEU A 62 -5.00 3.43 -0.43
C LEU A 62 -3.67 4.06 -0.84
N VAL A 63 -3.11 3.65 -1.98
CA VAL A 63 -1.88 4.24 -2.53
C VAL A 63 -2.09 5.71 -2.90
N GLU A 64 -3.19 6.05 -3.58
CA GLU A 64 -3.54 7.44 -3.93
C GLU A 64 -3.62 8.31 -2.67
N THR A 65 -4.29 7.81 -1.63
CA THR A 65 -4.44 8.52 -0.35
C THR A 65 -3.10 8.65 0.37
N ALA A 66 -2.32 7.58 0.46
CA ALA A 66 -1.01 7.59 1.11
C ALA A 66 -0.02 8.53 0.39
N THR A 67 -0.09 8.58 -0.95
CA THR A 67 0.71 9.51 -1.77
C THR A 67 0.32 10.95 -1.51
N ALA A 68 -0.97 11.25 -1.45
CA ALA A 68 -1.46 12.60 -1.14
C ALA A 68 -1.01 13.07 0.26
N ILE A 69 -0.97 12.17 1.24
CA ILE A 69 -0.44 12.47 2.58
C ILE A 69 1.08 12.67 2.55
N SER A 70 1.80 11.81 1.82
CA SER A 70 3.27 11.90 1.69
C SER A 70 3.72 13.21 1.03
N ALA A 71 2.91 13.77 0.14
CA ALA A 71 3.18 15.07 -0.49
C ALA A 71 3.06 16.26 0.48
N GLY A 72 2.43 16.07 1.65
CA GLY A 72 2.12 17.13 2.60
C GLY A 72 1.17 18.21 2.05
N PRO A 73 0.68 19.14 2.87
CA PRO A 73 0.11 20.38 2.33
C PRO A 73 1.17 21.11 1.49
N PRO A 74 0.82 21.78 0.37
CA PRO A 74 1.78 22.57 -0.38
C PRO A 74 2.45 23.55 0.59
N ALA A 75 3.78 23.53 0.63
CA ALA A 75 4.56 24.36 1.54
C ALA A 75 4.11 25.82 1.41
N SER A 76 3.26 26.28 2.31
CA SER A 76 3.19 27.70 2.57
C SER A 76 4.57 28.02 3.14
N ARG A 77 5.36 28.73 2.34
CA ARG A 77 6.62 29.35 2.80
C ARG A 77 6.26 30.28 3.95
N VAL A 78 6.17 29.76 5.16
CA VAL A 78 6.34 30.55 6.37
C VAL A 78 7.85 30.74 6.49
N ARG A 79 8.37 31.69 5.70
CA ARG A 79 9.66 32.30 5.97
C ARG A 79 9.56 32.89 7.39
N ARG A 80 10.32 32.33 8.32
CA ARG A 80 10.77 33.06 9.51
C ARG A 80 12.19 33.52 9.28
#